data_AF-A0A933DX78-F1
#
_entry.id   AF-A0A933DX78-F1
#
_cell.length_a   1.000
_cell.length_b   1.000
_cell.length_c   1.000
_cell.angle_alpha   90.00
_cell.angle_beta   90.00
_cell.angle_gamma   90.00
#
_symmetry.space_group_name_H-M   'P 1'
#
loop_
_entity.id
_entity.type
_entity.pdbx_description
1 polymer ?
#
loop_
_entity_poly.entity_id
_entity_poly.type
_entity_poly.pdbx_seq_one_letter_code
_entity_poly.pdbx_strand_id
1 'polypeptide(L)'
;SELNHIHSSTCAVVGGVVYPFPNMVNGITATTLNVKLDSLQTGGFAVRLHKKGEASVYTACADIPAKPTVAPITGDLVIELKELTASGQKGIAVLTAKGSQTEVLLIATADISELNHIHTGSCAVVGPVVHPFPNMVAGRTSATVNATLDSLLTGGFAIRLHKKGDAATYTSCGDLPAKANALTVQLKELTSSGQSGLATLVAVGDKTDVAVYATAGVSELNHIHSSTCAVVGGVVYPFPNMVNGITATTLNVKLDSLQTGGFAIRLHKKGEASVYTACADIPAKAMAATTSASFLVMINNLTFSNVTVPVGTAVVWMNHDSVPHTVTSGKDGKFDGTGWNSGQLDQGQTYSRTFTQTGAFAYTCQVHPTLNATVTVAESGPASATAVEPSSPGYGY
;
A
#
# COMPACT_ATOMS: atom_id res chain seq x y z
N SER A 1 23.74 -36.32 32.96
CA SER A 1 23.28 -37.18 31.86
C SER A 1 24.46 -37.55 30.99
N GLU A 2 24.43 -38.73 30.41
CA GLU A 2 25.26 -39.11 29.25
C GLU A 2 24.26 -39.37 28.11
N LEU A 3 24.60 -39.07 26.86
CA LEU A 3 23.71 -39.23 25.68
C LEU A 3 22.61 -38.14 25.54
N ASN A 4 22.98 -36.86 25.50
CA ASN A 4 22.03 -35.78 25.20
C ASN A 4 21.90 -35.59 23.68
N HIS A 5 20.68 -35.49 23.16
CA HIS A 5 20.44 -35.49 21.70
C HIS A 5 19.25 -34.62 21.29
N ILE A 6 19.25 -34.16 20.04
CA ILE A 6 18.03 -33.72 19.35
C ILE A 6 17.40 -34.92 18.64
N HIS A 7 16.11 -35.14 18.84
CA HIS A 7 15.32 -36.16 18.16
C HIS A 7 14.47 -35.57 17.04
N SER A 8 14.23 -36.33 15.97
CA SER A 8 13.33 -36.00 14.84
C SER A 8 11.83 -36.13 15.19
N SER A 9 11.48 -35.86 16.45
CA SER A 9 10.13 -35.95 16.98
C SER A 9 9.97 -35.05 18.21
N THR A 10 8.73 -34.89 18.67
CA THR A 10 8.39 -34.13 19.87
C THR A 10 8.66 -34.91 21.15
N CYS A 11 8.49 -34.31 22.31
CA CYS A 11 8.55 -34.98 23.61
C CYS A 11 7.48 -36.07 23.75
N ALA A 12 6.34 -35.93 23.06
CA ALA A 12 5.23 -36.88 23.08
C ALA A 12 5.48 -38.17 22.28
N VAL A 13 6.36 -38.13 21.27
CA VAL A 13 6.62 -39.27 20.37
C VAL A 13 8.10 -39.61 20.37
N VAL A 14 8.46 -40.89 20.50
CA VAL A 14 9.87 -41.30 20.44
C VAL A 14 10.31 -41.43 18.98
N GLY A 15 11.11 -40.47 18.53
CA GLY A 15 11.74 -40.44 17.21
C GLY A 15 13.22 -40.77 17.25
N GLY A 16 13.86 -40.77 16.08
CA GLY A 16 15.27 -41.07 15.94
C GLY A 16 16.17 -39.95 16.46
N VAL A 17 17.38 -40.30 16.88
CA VAL A 17 18.44 -39.35 17.23
C VAL A 17 19.00 -38.71 15.95
N VAL A 18 19.12 -37.38 15.94
CA VAL A 18 19.57 -36.61 14.77
C VAL A 18 20.87 -35.86 15.07
N TYR A 19 20.97 -35.22 16.23
CA TYR A 19 22.14 -34.43 16.59
C TYR A 19 22.60 -34.75 18.03
N PRO A 20 23.85 -35.22 18.23
CA PRO A 20 24.39 -35.46 19.56
C PRO A 20 24.94 -34.20 20.20
N PHE A 21 24.88 -34.17 21.53
CA PHE A 21 25.53 -33.18 22.37
C PHE A 21 26.62 -33.85 23.21
N PRO A 22 27.63 -33.08 23.65
CA PRO A 22 28.56 -33.54 24.68
C PRO A 22 27.85 -33.96 25.97
N ASN A 23 28.52 -34.79 26.75
CA ASN A 23 28.08 -35.14 28.10
C ASN A 23 27.97 -33.89 28.98
N MET A 24 27.01 -33.88 29.90
CA MET A 24 26.87 -32.76 30.83
C MET A 24 28.01 -32.75 31.85
N VAL A 25 28.61 -31.58 32.05
CA VAL A 25 29.57 -31.30 33.12
C VAL A 25 28.93 -30.27 34.05
N ASN A 26 28.81 -30.59 35.34
CA ASN A 26 28.14 -29.73 36.34
C ASN A 26 26.72 -29.30 35.95
N GLY A 27 25.96 -30.20 35.31
CA GLY A 27 24.57 -29.95 34.91
C GLY A 27 24.41 -29.12 33.62
N ILE A 28 25.51 -28.81 32.91
CA ILE A 28 25.49 -28.00 31.69
C ILE A 28 26.12 -28.79 30.54
N THR A 29 25.52 -28.68 29.36
CA THR A 29 26.13 -29.07 28.09
C THR A 29 25.76 -28.04 27.03
N ALA A 30 26.63 -27.84 26.05
CA ALA A 30 26.38 -26.97 24.90
C ALA A 30 27.03 -27.59 23.67
N THR A 31 26.44 -27.35 22.51
CA THR A 31 27.00 -27.73 21.22
C THR A 31 26.66 -26.67 20.19
N THR A 32 27.43 -26.61 19.11
CA THR A 32 27.09 -25.83 17.92
C THR A 32 26.63 -26.80 16.85
N LEU A 33 25.44 -26.59 16.31
CA LEU A 33 24.90 -27.42 15.25
C LEU A 33 25.12 -26.74 13.91
N ASN A 34 25.64 -27.48 12.94
CA ASN A 34 25.74 -27.00 11.56
C ASN A 34 24.42 -27.21 10.81
N VAL A 35 23.32 -26.69 11.38
CA VAL A 35 21.97 -26.71 10.80
C VAL A 35 21.31 -25.37 11.07
N LYS A 36 20.51 -24.88 10.12
CA LYS A 36 19.74 -23.66 10.33
C LYS A 36 18.66 -23.91 11.36
N LEU A 37 18.46 -22.96 12.28
CA LEU A 37 17.40 -23.02 13.29
C LEU A 37 16.03 -23.24 12.64
N ASP A 38 15.74 -22.54 11.53
CA ASP A 38 14.50 -22.69 10.77
C ASP A 38 14.20 -24.15 10.38
N SER A 39 15.22 -24.97 10.07
CA SER A 39 15.05 -26.39 9.73
C SER A 39 14.65 -27.25 10.94
N LEU A 40 15.12 -26.89 12.14
CA LEU A 40 14.71 -27.53 13.40
C LEU A 40 13.32 -27.08 13.84
N GLN A 41 12.91 -25.89 13.41
CA GLN A 41 11.65 -25.28 13.78
C GLN A 41 10.47 -25.64 12.86
N THR A 42 10.72 -26.37 11.76
CA THR A 42 9.68 -26.86 10.83
C THR A 42 9.35 -28.35 11.01
N GLY A 43 10.18 -29.12 11.70
CA GLY A 43 10.13 -30.60 11.68
C GLY A 43 9.76 -31.29 12.99
N GLY A 44 9.22 -30.56 13.97
CA GLY A 44 8.75 -31.15 15.23
C GLY A 44 9.85 -31.89 15.99
N PHE A 45 10.95 -31.21 16.30
CA PHE A 45 12.11 -31.77 16.98
C PHE A 45 12.05 -31.51 18.49
N ALA A 46 12.78 -32.30 19.28
CA ALA A 46 12.91 -32.11 20.71
C ALA A 46 14.33 -32.36 21.21
N VAL A 47 14.78 -31.58 22.18
CA VAL A 47 16.02 -31.82 22.93
C VAL A 47 15.72 -32.76 24.08
N ARG A 48 16.45 -33.88 24.17
CA ARG A 48 16.27 -34.90 25.22
C ARG A 48 17.56 -35.11 26.01
N LEU A 49 17.40 -35.20 27.34
CA LEU A 49 18.49 -35.53 28.26
C LEU A 49 18.27 -36.93 28.83
N HIS A 50 19.22 -37.83 28.62
CA HIS A 50 19.10 -39.22 29.03
C HIS A 50 19.77 -39.49 30.39
N LYS A 51 19.23 -40.46 31.13
CA LYS A 51 19.85 -40.92 32.36
C LYS A 51 21.17 -41.60 32.02
N LYS A 52 22.21 -41.30 32.80
CA LYS A 52 23.54 -41.89 32.63
C LYS A 52 23.44 -43.42 32.70
N GLY A 53 23.97 -44.11 31.70
CA GLY A 53 23.93 -45.58 31.58
C GLY A 53 22.62 -46.19 31.10
N GLU A 54 21.57 -45.39 30.86
CA GLU A 54 20.23 -45.87 30.48
C GLU A 54 19.68 -45.08 29.29
N ALA A 55 20.08 -45.47 28.08
CA ALA A 55 19.72 -44.76 26.84
C ALA A 55 18.20 -44.71 26.57
N SER A 56 17.41 -45.60 27.14
CA SER A 56 15.94 -45.62 27.00
C SER A 56 15.21 -44.74 28.01
N VAL A 57 15.90 -44.21 29.03
CA VAL A 57 15.29 -43.43 30.11
C VAL A 57 15.68 -41.96 29.98
N TYR A 58 14.71 -41.11 29.67
CA TYR A 58 14.91 -39.66 29.61
C TYR A 58 14.57 -39.00 30.94
N THR A 59 15.38 -38.02 31.32
CA THR A 59 15.29 -37.24 32.57
C THR A 59 14.68 -35.86 32.34
N ALA A 60 14.78 -35.35 31.11
CA ALA A 60 14.14 -34.11 30.69
C ALA A 60 13.93 -34.12 29.18
N CYS A 61 12.91 -33.40 28.73
CA CYS A 61 12.65 -33.16 27.32
C CYS A 61 12.12 -31.74 27.14
N ALA A 62 12.54 -31.08 26.07
CA ALA A 62 11.98 -29.81 25.62
C ALA A 62 11.74 -29.86 24.12
N ASP A 63 10.50 -29.62 23.70
CA ASP A 63 10.18 -29.43 22.29
C ASP A 63 10.89 -28.18 21.78
N ILE A 64 11.51 -28.27 20.61
CA ILE A 64 12.00 -27.10 19.90
C ILE A 64 10.74 -26.39 19.37
N PRO A 65 10.46 -25.15 19.82
CA PRO A 65 9.23 -24.49 19.45
C PRO A 65 9.21 -24.31 17.93
N ALA A 66 8.05 -24.63 17.34
CA ALA A 66 7.81 -24.29 15.95
C ALA A 66 8.16 -22.82 15.75
N LYS A 67 8.77 -22.49 14.61
CA LYS A 67 9.01 -21.10 14.23
C LYS A 67 7.65 -20.43 14.37
N PRO A 68 7.51 -19.33 15.14
CA PRO A 68 6.24 -18.65 15.24
C PRO A 68 5.77 -18.41 13.82
N THR A 69 4.76 -19.18 13.39
CA THR A 69 4.09 -18.91 12.15
C THR A 69 3.35 -17.65 12.49
N VAL A 70 3.87 -16.54 11.99
CA VAL A 70 3.07 -15.34 11.86
C VAL A 70 1.94 -15.80 10.95
N ALA A 71 0.81 -16.22 11.55
CA ALA A 71 -0.42 -16.44 10.81
C ALA A 71 -0.55 -15.21 9.91
N PRO A 72 -0.83 -15.37 8.60
CA PRO A 72 -0.91 -14.24 7.69
C PRO A 72 -1.83 -13.23 8.35
N ILE A 73 -1.25 -12.12 8.85
CA ILE A 73 -2.03 -11.15 9.59
C ILE A 73 -2.87 -10.50 8.52
N THR A 74 -4.16 -10.82 8.52
CA THR A 74 -5.19 -10.05 7.86
C THR A 74 -5.29 -8.74 8.62
N GLY A 75 -4.31 -7.86 8.41
CA GLY A 75 -4.41 -6.47 8.80
C GLY A 75 -5.35 -5.77 7.83
N ASP A 76 -6.12 -4.83 8.34
CA ASP A 76 -6.94 -3.94 7.53
C ASP A 76 -6.22 -2.61 7.26
N LEU A 77 -5.25 -2.27 8.12
CA LEU A 77 -4.46 -1.05 8.02
C LEU A 77 -3.06 -1.24 8.64
N VAL A 78 -2.04 -0.68 8.00
CA VAL A 78 -0.71 -0.46 8.59
C VAL A 78 -0.44 1.03 8.60
N ILE A 79 -0.06 1.60 9.74
CA ILE A 79 0.38 3.00 9.79
C ILE A 79 1.83 3.08 10.23
N GLU A 80 2.56 4.05 9.69
CA GLU A 80 3.92 4.35 10.12
C GLU A 80 3.90 5.01 11.51
N LEU A 81 4.81 4.56 12.38
CA LEU A 81 5.17 5.27 13.61
C LEU A 81 6.52 5.96 13.36
N LYS A 82 6.46 7.25 13.02
CA LYS A 82 7.62 8.08 12.71
C LYS A 82 8.43 8.34 13.97
N GLU A 83 9.75 8.29 13.83
CA GLU A 83 10.68 8.61 14.91
C GLU A 83 10.49 10.03 15.42
N LEU A 84 10.51 10.18 16.74
CA LEU A 84 10.52 11.45 17.43
C LEU A 84 11.79 11.58 18.27
N THR A 85 12.20 12.82 18.55
CA THR A 85 13.31 13.16 19.48
C THR A 85 14.65 12.48 19.18
N ALA A 86 14.91 12.10 17.93
CA ALA A 86 16.09 11.32 17.53
C ALA A 86 16.27 10.05 18.39
N SER A 87 15.16 9.40 18.74
CA SER A 87 15.13 8.25 19.65
C SER A 87 15.84 7.01 19.08
N GLY A 88 16.08 6.96 17.77
CA GLY A 88 16.54 5.77 17.05
C GLY A 88 15.45 4.71 16.86
N GLN A 89 14.20 4.99 17.24
CA GLN A 89 13.09 4.05 17.13
C GLN A 89 12.05 4.54 16.12
N LYS A 90 11.78 3.70 15.13
CA LYS A 90 10.63 3.78 14.22
C LYS A 90 9.75 2.56 14.43
N GLY A 91 8.58 2.55 13.83
CA GLY A 91 7.72 1.39 13.89
C GLY A 91 6.57 1.44 12.92
N ILE A 92 5.66 0.49 13.09
CA ILE A 92 4.33 0.50 12.51
C ILE A 92 3.31 0.09 13.56
N ALA A 93 2.06 0.46 13.32
CA ALA A 93 0.92 -0.18 13.95
C ALA A 93 0.09 -0.91 12.88
N VAL A 94 -0.21 -2.18 13.13
CA VAL A 94 -1.12 -3.00 12.31
C VAL A 94 -2.46 -3.06 13.04
N LEU A 95 -3.52 -2.61 12.39
CA LEU A 95 -4.87 -2.61 12.93
C LEU A 95 -5.72 -3.65 12.18
N THR A 96 -6.46 -4.46 12.93
CA THR A 96 -7.36 -5.49 12.41
C THR A 96 -8.73 -5.33 13.07
N ALA A 97 -9.78 -5.18 12.25
CA ALA A 97 -11.15 -5.13 12.71
C ALA A 97 -11.58 -6.48 13.32
N LYS A 98 -12.22 -6.42 14.49
CA LYS A 98 -12.78 -7.57 15.23
C LYS A 98 -14.23 -7.28 15.60
N GLY A 99 -15.06 -7.01 14.60
CA GLY A 99 -16.46 -6.62 14.80
C GLY A 99 -16.57 -5.26 15.50
N SER A 100 -17.02 -5.25 16.76
CA SER A 100 -17.13 -4.03 17.58
C SER A 100 -15.80 -3.54 18.16
N GLN A 101 -14.72 -4.32 18.01
CA GLN A 101 -13.40 -4.04 18.55
C GLN A 101 -12.35 -3.94 17.43
N THR A 102 -11.15 -3.49 17.80
CA THR A 102 -9.99 -3.45 16.91
C THR A 102 -8.79 -4.06 17.62
N GLU A 103 -8.18 -5.08 17.04
CA GLU A 103 -6.89 -5.58 17.48
C GLU A 103 -5.78 -4.69 16.91
N VAL A 104 -4.89 -4.20 17.76
CA VAL A 104 -3.79 -3.32 17.36
C VAL A 104 -2.47 -3.97 17.78
N LEU A 105 -1.62 -4.26 16.80
CA LEU A 105 -0.27 -4.78 16.96
C LEU A 105 0.73 -3.67 16.66
N LEU A 106 1.56 -3.33 17.64
CA LEU A 106 2.67 -2.39 17.49
C LEU A 106 3.96 -3.16 17.26
N ILE A 107 4.74 -2.74 16.25
CA ILE A 107 6.04 -3.31 15.94
C ILE A 107 7.04 -2.16 15.79
N ALA A 108 8.10 -2.18 16.58
CA ALA A 108 9.17 -1.18 16.55
C ALA A 108 10.49 -1.77 16.04
N THR A 109 11.35 -0.90 15.50
CA THR A 109 12.71 -1.26 15.05
C THR A 109 13.67 -1.47 16.22
N ALA A 110 13.35 -0.93 17.40
CA ALA A 110 14.11 -1.08 18.64
C ALA A 110 13.15 -1.29 19.82
N ASP A 111 13.62 -1.94 20.88
CA ASP A 111 12.83 -2.24 22.08
C ASP A 111 13.17 -1.27 23.21
N ILE A 112 12.94 0.03 22.97
CA ILE A 112 13.28 1.10 23.91
C ILE A 112 12.04 1.81 24.46
N SER A 113 10.86 1.22 24.29
CA SER A 113 9.59 1.84 24.66
C SER A 113 8.76 1.06 25.69
N GLU A 114 8.16 1.82 26.61
CA GLU A 114 7.19 1.36 27.60
C GLU A 114 5.99 2.32 27.57
N LEU A 115 4.84 1.93 28.15
CA LEU A 115 3.65 2.79 28.21
C LEU A 115 3.14 3.26 26.82
N ASN A 116 2.79 2.32 25.93
CA ASN A 116 2.29 2.67 24.60
C ASN A 116 0.78 2.97 24.65
N HIS A 117 0.31 3.97 23.89
CA HIS A 117 -1.07 4.44 23.97
C HIS A 117 -1.64 4.89 22.61
N ILE A 118 -2.97 4.81 22.47
CA ILE A 118 -3.73 5.67 21.55
C ILE A 118 -4.18 6.91 22.33
N HIS A 119 -3.92 8.07 21.75
CA HIS A 119 -4.42 9.37 22.19
C HIS A 119 -5.47 9.88 21.22
N THR A 120 -6.37 10.74 21.71
CA THR A 120 -7.10 11.66 20.84
C THR A 120 -6.15 12.73 20.27
N GLY A 121 -6.56 13.41 19.20
CA GLY A 121 -5.75 14.43 18.53
C GLY A 121 -4.79 13.84 17.49
N SER A 122 -3.60 14.41 17.39
CA SER A 122 -2.59 14.05 16.40
C SER A 122 -1.18 13.97 17.00
N CYS A 123 -0.22 13.52 16.20
CA CYS A 123 1.20 13.57 16.52
C CYS A 123 1.72 15.01 16.69
N ALA A 124 1.03 16.02 16.14
CA ALA A 124 1.35 17.42 16.40
C ALA A 124 0.70 17.95 17.69
N VAL A 125 -0.55 17.56 17.96
CA VAL A 125 -1.33 18.05 19.11
C VAL A 125 -1.98 16.86 19.82
N VAL A 126 -1.38 16.45 20.93
CA VAL A 126 -1.77 15.24 21.66
C VAL A 126 -2.88 15.54 22.64
N GLY A 127 -3.98 14.80 22.53
CA GLY A 127 -5.06 14.80 23.51
C GLY A 127 -4.86 13.74 24.60
N PRO A 128 -5.87 13.54 25.47
CA PRO A 128 -5.84 12.49 26.49
C PRO A 128 -5.66 11.09 25.91
N VAL A 129 -5.06 10.21 26.71
CA VAL A 129 -4.98 8.77 26.47
C VAL A 129 -6.39 8.19 26.45
N VAL A 130 -6.70 7.39 25.44
CA VAL A 130 -7.97 6.65 25.34
C VAL A 130 -7.79 5.15 25.41
N HIS A 131 -6.65 4.60 24.96
CA HIS A 131 -6.40 3.16 24.99
C HIS A 131 -4.94 2.83 25.33
N PRO A 132 -4.67 2.13 26.44
CA PRO A 132 -3.33 1.69 26.81
C PRO A 132 -2.96 0.33 26.22
N PHE A 133 -1.65 0.12 26.08
CA PHE A 133 -1.06 -1.13 25.61
C PHE A 133 -0.09 -1.68 26.67
N PRO A 134 0.12 -3.01 26.69
CA PRO A 134 1.22 -3.60 27.44
C PRO A 134 2.59 -3.05 26.99
N ASN A 135 3.59 -3.20 27.85
CA ASN A 135 4.99 -2.90 27.51
C ASN A 135 5.46 -3.78 26.34
N MET A 136 6.39 -3.24 25.55
CA MET A 136 6.98 -3.99 24.45
C MET A 136 7.87 -5.12 24.97
N VAL A 137 7.85 -6.23 24.23
CA VAL A 137 8.75 -7.36 24.40
C VAL A 137 9.33 -7.69 23.03
N ALA A 138 10.65 -7.59 22.90
CA ALA A 138 11.35 -7.78 21.63
C ALA A 138 10.80 -6.86 20.51
N GLY A 139 10.49 -5.60 20.87
CA GLY A 139 9.99 -4.58 19.95
C GLY A 139 8.55 -4.81 19.48
N ARG A 140 7.77 -5.64 20.19
CA ARG A 140 6.35 -5.91 19.87
C ARG A 140 5.45 -5.78 21.09
N THR A 141 4.24 -5.28 20.88
CA THR A 141 3.14 -5.35 21.85
C THR A 141 1.82 -5.35 21.10
N SER A 142 0.76 -5.91 21.69
CA SER A 142 -0.58 -5.84 21.12
C SER A 142 -1.63 -5.60 22.19
N ALA A 143 -2.75 -5.01 21.78
CA ALA A 143 -3.92 -4.83 22.62
C ALA A 143 -5.20 -4.89 21.77
N THR A 144 -6.29 -5.36 22.39
CA THR A 144 -7.61 -5.24 21.81
C THR A 144 -8.28 -3.98 22.34
N VAL A 145 -8.64 -3.09 21.42
CA VAL A 145 -9.26 -1.80 21.69
C VAL A 145 -10.78 -1.94 21.58
N ASN A 146 -11.50 -1.43 22.58
CA ASN A 146 -12.97 -1.37 22.59
C ASN A 146 -13.51 -0.22 21.71
N ALA A 147 -13.11 -0.21 20.45
CA ALA A 147 -13.57 0.73 19.42
C ALA A 147 -13.54 0.01 18.07
N THR A 148 -14.49 0.32 17.20
CA THR A 148 -14.48 -0.21 15.82
C THR A 148 -13.35 0.44 15.04
N LEU A 149 -12.81 -0.28 14.04
CA LEU A 149 -11.77 0.27 13.18
C LEU A 149 -12.27 1.55 12.49
N ASP A 150 -13.51 1.55 12.00
CA ASP A 150 -14.11 2.73 11.37
C ASP A 150 -14.18 3.94 12.32
N SER A 151 -14.42 3.74 13.62
CA SER A 151 -14.41 4.84 14.59
C SER A 151 -13.02 5.43 14.83
N LEU A 152 -11.98 4.57 14.80
CA LEU A 152 -10.57 4.98 14.91
C LEU A 152 -10.06 5.67 13.63
N LEU A 153 -10.71 5.42 12.49
CA LEU A 153 -10.39 6.01 11.18
C LEU A 153 -11.30 7.18 10.79
N THR A 154 -11.80 7.92 11.79
CA THR A 154 -12.49 9.20 11.57
C THR A 154 -11.52 10.38 11.43
N GLY A 155 -10.24 10.17 11.72
CA GLY A 155 -9.24 11.23 11.92
C GLY A 155 -9.30 11.80 13.34
N GLY A 156 -8.14 12.15 13.91
CA GLY A 156 -8.07 12.68 15.27
C GLY A 156 -7.73 11.66 16.35
N PHE A 157 -7.02 10.60 15.98
CA PHE A 157 -6.30 9.74 16.92
C PHE A 157 -4.84 9.60 16.53
N ALA A 158 -3.96 9.43 17.52
CA ALA A 158 -2.54 9.18 17.31
C ALA A 158 -2.06 8.05 18.21
N ILE A 159 -1.21 7.17 17.67
CA ILE A 159 -0.52 6.13 18.43
C ILE A 159 0.84 6.66 18.84
N ARG A 160 1.17 6.56 20.14
CA ARG A 160 2.45 7.00 20.70
C ARG A 160 3.15 5.93 21.50
N LEU A 161 4.47 5.91 21.35
CA LEU A 161 5.38 5.06 22.10
C LEU A 161 6.22 5.99 22.99
N HIS A 162 6.34 5.66 24.27
CA HIS A 162 7.10 6.44 25.23
C HIS A 162 8.41 5.73 25.55
N LYS A 163 9.44 6.51 25.89
CA LYS A 163 10.75 5.97 26.23
C LYS A 163 10.67 5.15 27.53
N LYS A 164 11.30 3.99 27.53
CA LYS A 164 11.45 3.13 28.71
C LYS A 164 12.07 3.91 29.87
N GLY A 165 11.41 3.89 31.03
CA GLY A 165 11.82 4.63 32.21
C GLY A 165 11.65 6.16 32.15
N ASP A 166 11.09 6.72 31.07
CA ASP A 166 10.84 8.15 30.90
C ASP A 166 9.54 8.39 30.11
N ALA A 167 8.43 8.44 30.84
CA ALA A 167 7.10 8.64 30.27
C ALA A 167 6.90 10.04 29.63
N ALA A 168 7.78 11.01 29.88
CA ALA A 168 7.67 12.35 29.28
C ALA A 168 8.27 12.40 27.86
N THR A 169 9.16 11.47 27.53
CA THR A 169 9.84 11.42 26.23
C THR A 169 9.13 10.45 25.28
N TYR A 170 8.79 10.93 24.09
CA TYR A 170 8.19 10.11 23.04
C TYR A 170 9.25 9.59 22.07
N THR A 171 9.21 8.30 21.80
CA THR A 171 10.16 7.64 20.88
C THR A 171 9.65 7.67 19.44
N SER A 172 8.36 7.42 19.24
CA SER A 172 7.72 7.48 17.91
C SER A 172 6.22 7.77 17.99
N CYS A 173 5.66 8.24 16.87
CA CYS A 173 4.23 8.54 16.74
C CYS A 173 3.70 8.30 15.34
N GLY A 174 2.45 7.83 15.23
CA GLY A 174 1.73 7.74 13.96
C GLY A 174 0.29 8.24 14.10
N ASP A 175 -0.13 9.10 13.17
CA ASP A 175 -1.51 9.56 13.07
C ASP A 175 -2.38 8.48 12.43
N LEU A 176 -3.54 8.21 13.03
CA LEU A 176 -4.56 7.37 12.42
C LEU A 176 -5.33 8.20 11.38
N PRO A 177 -5.28 7.82 10.09
CA PRO A 177 -5.87 8.62 9.03
C PRO A 177 -7.39 8.51 9.04
N ALA A 178 -8.04 9.51 8.44
CA ALA A 178 -9.41 9.31 7.99
C ALA A 178 -9.45 8.18 6.94
N LYS A 179 -10.44 7.29 7.00
CA LYS A 179 -10.56 6.12 6.10
C LYS A 179 -10.46 6.48 4.61
N ALA A 180 -11.04 7.61 4.22
CA ALA A 180 -11.01 8.10 2.83
C ALA A 180 -9.60 8.49 2.34
N ASN A 181 -8.65 8.70 3.25
CA ASN A 181 -7.28 9.11 2.96
C ASN A 181 -6.29 7.94 2.99
N ALA A 182 -6.76 6.71 3.24
CA ALA A 182 -5.93 5.52 3.32
C ALA A 182 -6.32 4.49 2.27
N LEU A 183 -5.32 3.93 1.60
CA LEU A 183 -5.46 2.82 0.68
C LEU A 183 -4.62 1.65 1.18
N THR A 184 -5.26 0.55 1.53
CA THR A 184 -4.59 -0.68 1.93
C THR A 184 -4.60 -1.69 0.78
N VAL A 185 -3.44 -2.30 0.51
CA VAL A 185 -3.26 -3.34 -0.52
C VAL A 185 -2.56 -4.57 0.07
N GLN A 186 -3.04 -5.75 -0.29
CA GLN A 186 -2.48 -7.02 0.18
C GLN A 186 -1.29 -7.44 -0.70
N LEU A 187 -0.12 -7.64 -0.10
CA LEU A 187 1.06 -8.18 -0.75
C LEU A 187 0.92 -9.69 -0.89
N LYS A 188 0.77 -10.13 -2.14
CA LYS A 188 0.71 -11.55 -2.49
C LYS A 188 2.12 -12.10 -2.64
N GLU A 189 2.30 -13.31 -2.16
CA GLU A 189 3.53 -14.06 -2.33
C GLU A 189 3.86 -14.29 -3.80
N LEU A 190 5.13 -14.14 -4.13
CA LEU A 190 5.71 -14.50 -5.42
C LEU A 190 6.82 -15.52 -5.21
N THR A 191 7.09 -16.30 -6.26
CA THR A 191 8.23 -17.24 -6.34
C THR A 191 8.35 -18.26 -5.19
N SER A 192 7.22 -18.61 -4.55
CA SER A 192 7.19 -19.50 -3.37
C SER A 192 8.10 -19.00 -2.23
N SER A 193 8.21 -17.67 -2.09
CA SER A 193 9.12 -17.03 -1.14
C SER A 193 8.73 -17.22 0.33
N GLY A 194 7.50 -17.66 0.60
CA GLY A 194 6.85 -17.64 1.92
C GLY A 194 6.52 -16.24 2.44
N GLN A 195 6.75 -15.20 1.63
CA GLN A 195 6.55 -13.81 2.03
C GLN A 195 5.24 -13.24 1.49
N SER A 196 4.36 -12.83 2.39
CA SER A 196 3.13 -12.10 2.09
C SER A 196 2.96 -10.97 3.10
N GLY A 197 2.01 -10.07 2.90
CA GLY A 197 1.89 -8.94 3.81
C GLY A 197 0.83 -7.93 3.43
N LEU A 198 0.99 -6.74 3.97
CA LEU A 198 0.09 -5.62 3.84
C LEU A 198 0.90 -4.35 3.60
N ALA A 199 0.45 -3.53 2.67
CA ALA A 199 0.95 -2.18 2.50
C ALA A 199 -0.21 -1.20 2.60
N THR A 200 0.03 -0.07 3.23
CA THR A 200 -0.93 1.03 3.31
C THR A 200 -0.27 2.29 2.82
N LEU A 201 -0.98 2.99 1.94
CA LEU A 201 -0.64 4.30 1.43
C LEU A 201 -1.60 5.33 2.04
N VAL A 202 -1.07 6.35 2.69
CA VAL A 202 -1.85 7.40 3.35
C VAL A 202 -1.55 8.74 2.71
N ALA A 203 -2.58 9.45 2.26
CA ALA A 203 -2.45 10.79 1.71
C ALA A 203 -2.05 11.80 2.79
N VAL A 204 -0.97 12.55 2.54
CA VAL A 204 -0.46 13.61 3.43
C VAL A 204 -0.18 14.87 2.60
N GLY A 205 -1.24 15.64 2.35
CA GLY A 205 -1.17 16.79 1.43
C GLY A 205 -0.75 16.35 0.03
N ASP A 206 0.37 16.88 -0.46
CA ASP A 206 0.92 16.53 -1.78
C ASP A 206 1.84 15.30 -1.75
N LYS A 207 1.96 14.62 -0.60
CA LYS A 207 2.82 13.46 -0.36
C LYS A 207 2.01 12.24 0.00
N THR A 208 2.67 11.08 0.01
CA THR A 208 2.06 9.81 0.41
C THR A 208 2.96 9.10 1.41
N ASP A 209 2.47 8.86 2.62
CA ASP A 209 3.14 7.94 3.54
C ASP A 209 2.84 6.50 3.10
N VAL A 210 3.88 5.66 3.05
CA VAL A 210 3.76 4.24 2.72
C VAL A 210 4.32 3.44 3.88
N ALA A 211 3.49 2.58 4.47
CA ALA A 211 3.89 1.65 5.50
C ALA A 211 3.65 0.22 5.01
N VAL A 212 4.64 -0.64 5.19
CA VAL A 212 4.61 -2.03 4.74
C VAL A 212 4.93 -2.94 5.91
N TYR A 213 4.05 -3.93 6.09
CA TYR A 213 4.23 -5.07 6.96
C TYR A 213 4.30 -6.33 6.11
N ALA A 214 5.28 -7.20 6.33
CA ALA A 214 5.33 -8.50 5.68
C ALA A 214 5.70 -9.60 6.68
N THR A 215 5.28 -10.83 6.36
CA THR A 215 5.72 -12.03 7.08
C THR A 215 7.24 -12.13 7.06
N ALA A 216 7.78 -12.87 8.03
CA ALA A 216 9.20 -12.92 8.28
C ALA A 216 10.01 -13.37 7.04
N GLY A 217 10.82 -12.45 6.52
CA GLY A 217 11.77 -12.59 5.43
C GLY A 217 12.59 -11.31 5.38
N VAL A 218 13.87 -11.38 4.99
CA VAL A 218 14.70 -10.17 4.84
C VAL A 218 14.53 -9.66 3.43
N SER A 219 13.76 -8.57 3.30
CA SER A 219 13.61 -7.86 2.04
C SER A 219 14.44 -6.59 2.00
N GLU A 220 15.29 -6.52 0.99
CA GLU A 220 16.08 -5.33 0.68
C GLU A 220 15.65 -4.79 -0.67
N LEU A 221 15.98 -3.53 -0.99
CA LEU A 221 15.60 -2.91 -2.26
C LEU A 221 14.08 -2.87 -2.47
N ASN A 222 13.31 -2.52 -1.44
CA ASN A 222 11.85 -2.41 -1.58
C ASN A 222 11.51 -1.15 -2.40
N HIS A 223 10.54 -1.21 -3.32
CA HIS A 223 10.17 -0.05 -4.13
C HIS A 223 8.78 -0.16 -4.79
N ILE A 224 8.32 0.98 -5.34
CA ILE A 224 7.19 1.05 -6.28
C ILE A 224 7.71 1.00 -7.72
N HIS A 225 7.11 0.13 -8.54
CA HIS A 225 7.29 0.09 -9.99
C HIS A 225 6.24 0.91 -10.73
N SER A 226 6.60 1.43 -11.91
CA SER A 226 5.72 2.14 -12.86
C SER A 226 4.73 1.23 -13.61
N SER A 227 4.45 0.05 -13.08
CA SER A 227 3.64 -0.99 -13.71
C SER A 227 3.02 -1.90 -12.65
N THR A 228 2.20 -2.86 -13.08
CA THR A 228 1.48 -3.80 -12.22
C THR A 228 2.35 -4.98 -11.75
N CYS A 229 1.83 -5.84 -10.89
CA CYS A 229 2.45 -7.10 -10.50
C CYS A 229 2.66 -8.06 -11.69
N ALA A 230 1.80 -7.98 -12.70
CA ALA A 230 1.86 -8.83 -13.90
C ALA A 230 3.00 -8.44 -14.85
N VAL A 231 3.40 -7.16 -14.88
CA VAL A 231 4.42 -6.63 -15.81
C VAL A 231 5.55 -5.99 -15.01
N VAL A 232 6.79 -6.37 -15.25
CA VAL A 232 7.93 -5.71 -14.60
C VAL A 232 8.22 -4.38 -15.30
N GLY A 233 7.97 -3.27 -14.61
CA GLY A 233 8.24 -1.91 -15.08
C GLY A 233 9.48 -1.32 -14.42
N GLY A 234 9.74 -0.04 -14.67
CA GLY A 234 10.85 0.69 -14.06
C GLY A 234 10.62 0.94 -12.57
N VAL A 235 11.72 1.05 -11.81
CA VAL A 235 11.68 1.48 -10.40
C VAL A 235 11.43 2.98 -10.35
N VAL A 236 10.44 3.42 -9.58
CA VAL A 236 10.07 4.84 -9.48
C VAL A 236 10.32 5.39 -8.09
N TYR A 237 9.88 4.67 -7.04
CA TYR A 237 9.97 5.15 -5.66
C TYR A 237 10.63 4.11 -4.76
N PRO A 238 11.92 4.28 -4.38
CA PRO A 238 12.59 3.37 -3.47
C PRO A 238 12.17 3.57 -2.01
N PHE A 239 12.20 2.48 -1.24
CA PHE A 239 11.93 2.45 0.19
C PHE A 239 13.14 1.92 0.98
N PRO A 240 13.21 2.19 2.29
CA PRO A 240 14.19 1.54 3.16
C PRO A 240 14.07 0.01 3.16
N ASN A 241 15.19 -0.66 3.45
CA ASN A 241 15.21 -2.10 3.71
C ASN A 241 14.34 -2.45 4.92
N MET A 242 13.73 -3.64 4.91
CA MET A 242 12.87 -4.04 6.01
C MET A 242 13.69 -4.38 7.25
N VAL A 243 13.22 -3.92 8.41
CA VAL A 243 13.74 -4.29 9.74
C VAL A 243 12.58 -4.94 10.48
N ASN A 244 12.78 -6.11 11.10
CA ASN A 244 11.72 -6.81 11.86
C ASN A 244 10.42 -7.09 11.07
N GLY A 245 10.50 -7.19 9.72
CA GLY A 245 9.35 -7.41 8.85
C GLY A 245 8.56 -6.13 8.54
N ILE A 246 9.13 -4.96 8.80
CA ILE A 246 8.49 -3.65 8.58
C ILE A 246 9.38 -2.73 7.75
N THR A 247 8.79 -1.90 6.90
CA THR A 247 9.44 -0.73 6.30
C THR A 247 8.42 0.38 6.10
N ALA A 248 8.84 1.63 6.21
CA ALA A 248 7.96 2.77 5.99
C ALA A 248 8.76 3.98 5.48
N THR A 249 8.10 4.86 4.72
CA THR A 249 8.67 6.12 4.25
C THR A 249 7.58 7.08 3.75
N THR A 250 7.92 8.35 3.60
CA THR A 250 7.11 9.35 2.90
C THR A 250 7.59 9.54 1.47
N LEU A 251 6.71 9.36 0.50
CA LEU A 251 6.95 9.62 -0.92
C LEU A 251 6.56 11.04 -1.31
N ASN A 252 7.36 11.64 -2.19
CA ASN A 252 7.06 12.96 -2.77
C ASN A 252 6.12 12.86 -3.99
N VAL A 253 4.97 12.23 -3.81
CA VAL A 253 3.92 12.06 -4.82
C VAL A 253 2.56 11.98 -4.14
N LYS A 254 1.51 12.48 -4.80
CA LYS A 254 0.13 12.36 -4.32
C LYS A 254 -0.38 10.93 -4.43
N LEU A 255 -1.19 10.51 -3.47
CA LEU A 255 -1.83 9.20 -3.51
C LEU A 255 -2.70 9.05 -4.76
N ASP A 256 -3.46 10.09 -5.13
CA ASP A 256 -4.28 10.08 -6.34
C ASP A 256 -3.44 9.82 -7.62
N SER A 257 -2.21 10.33 -7.70
CA SER A 257 -1.32 10.05 -8.84
C SER A 257 -0.85 8.59 -8.87
N LEU A 258 -0.61 7.98 -7.69
CA LEU A 258 -0.32 6.54 -7.60
C LEU A 258 -1.54 5.69 -7.96
N GLN A 259 -2.74 6.23 -7.78
CA GLN A 259 -4.01 5.58 -8.10
C GLN A 259 -4.51 5.86 -9.54
N THR A 260 -3.67 6.41 -10.42
CA THR A 260 -3.97 6.55 -11.86
C THR A 260 -2.90 5.92 -12.75
N GLY A 261 -1.65 5.86 -12.31
CA GLY A 261 -0.52 5.42 -13.14
C GLY A 261 -0.20 3.92 -13.15
N GLY A 262 -1.09 3.05 -12.64
CA GLY A 262 -0.92 1.60 -12.73
C GLY A 262 0.35 1.08 -12.06
N PHE A 263 0.58 1.50 -10.81
CA PHE A 263 1.78 1.18 -10.05
C PHE A 263 1.66 -0.11 -9.23
N ALA A 264 2.78 -0.68 -8.79
CA ALA A 264 2.81 -1.81 -7.87
C ALA A 264 3.95 -1.70 -6.85
N ILE A 265 3.66 -2.09 -5.61
CA ILE A 265 4.64 -2.26 -4.54
C ILE A 265 5.28 -3.64 -4.70
N ARG A 266 6.62 -3.69 -4.72
CA ARG A 266 7.38 -4.95 -4.80
C ARG A 266 8.42 -5.05 -3.69
N LEU A 267 8.51 -6.25 -3.13
CA LEU A 267 9.56 -6.67 -2.21
C LEU A 267 10.52 -7.61 -2.94
N HIS A 268 11.79 -7.56 -2.54
CA HIS A 268 12.86 -8.35 -3.14
C HIS A 268 13.62 -9.12 -2.09
N LYS A 269 14.19 -10.25 -2.50
CA LYS A 269 15.06 -11.03 -1.63
C LYS A 269 16.36 -10.27 -1.40
N LYS A 270 16.81 -10.24 -0.14
CA LYS A 270 18.12 -9.69 0.24
C LYS A 270 19.25 -10.18 -0.66
N GLY A 271 19.98 -9.24 -1.25
CA GLY A 271 21.13 -9.51 -2.14
C GLY A 271 20.78 -10.00 -3.55
N GLU A 272 19.49 -10.13 -3.90
CA GLU A 272 19.04 -10.70 -5.18
C GLU A 272 17.94 -9.82 -5.81
N ALA A 273 18.31 -8.69 -6.42
CA ALA A 273 17.40 -7.68 -6.98
C ALA A 273 16.48 -8.17 -8.12
N SER A 274 16.73 -9.35 -8.69
CA SER A 274 15.88 -9.98 -9.70
C SER A 274 14.86 -10.95 -9.10
N VAL A 275 14.93 -11.21 -7.79
CA VAL A 275 14.08 -12.19 -7.10
C VAL A 275 13.03 -11.47 -6.28
N TYR A 276 11.84 -11.37 -6.87
CA TYR A 276 10.66 -10.78 -6.24
C TYR A 276 10.05 -11.76 -5.23
N THR A 277 9.87 -11.29 -4.00
CA THR A 277 9.33 -12.11 -2.92
C THR A 277 7.84 -11.87 -2.71
N ALA A 278 7.36 -10.63 -2.87
CA ALA A 278 5.94 -10.30 -2.78
C ALA A 278 5.59 -9.08 -3.65
N CYS A 279 4.31 -8.97 -4.04
CA CYS A 279 3.82 -7.85 -4.83
C CYS A 279 2.36 -7.49 -4.52
N ALA A 280 2.04 -6.19 -4.61
CA ALA A 280 0.69 -5.67 -4.56
C ALA A 280 0.50 -4.58 -5.63
N ASP A 281 -0.53 -4.72 -6.45
CA ASP A 281 -0.99 -3.65 -7.34
C ASP A 281 -1.57 -2.51 -6.49
N ILE A 282 -1.24 -1.27 -6.86
CA ILE A 282 -1.93 -0.09 -6.35
C ILE A 282 -3.17 0.09 -7.24
N PRO A 283 -4.37 -0.23 -6.74
CA PRO A 283 -5.56 -0.17 -7.57
C PRO A 283 -5.83 1.27 -8.01
N ALA A 284 -6.31 1.40 -9.24
CA ALA A 284 -6.87 2.65 -9.66
C ALA A 284 -7.97 3.07 -8.68
N LYS A 285 -8.01 4.33 -8.29
CA LYS A 285 -9.09 4.84 -7.44
C LYS A 285 -10.37 4.57 -8.21
N ALA A 286 -11.27 3.77 -7.63
CA ALA A 286 -12.61 3.65 -8.18
C ALA A 286 -13.20 5.06 -8.15
N MET A 287 -13.17 5.75 -9.29
CA MET A 287 -13.89 7.00 -9.40
C MET A 287 -15.32 6.64 -9.08
N ALA A 288 -15.91 7.36 -8.11
CA ALA A 288 -17.33 7.24 -7.87
C ALA A 288 -17.98 7.32 -9.25
N ALA A 289 -18.80 6.32 -9.58
CA ALA A 289 -19.61 6.35 -10.77
C ALA A 289 -20.59 7.51 -10.57
N THR A 290 -20.13 8.73 -10.85
CA THR A 290 -20.98 9.87 -11.07
C THR A 290 -21.90 9.41 -12.18
N THR A 291 -23.19 9.25 -11.89
CA THR A 291 -24.23 9.07 -12.91
C THR A 291 -23.83 9.88 -14.12
N SER A 292 -23.53 9.23 -15.27
CA SER A 292 -22.96 9.86 -16.45
C SER A 292 -23.73 11.15 -16.76
N ALA A 293 -23.18 12.29 -16.34
CA ALA A 293 -23.71 13.57 -16.72
C ALA A 293 -23.39 13.70 -18.21
N SER A 294 -24.40 13.92 -19.03
CA SER A 294 -24.22 14.29 -20.43
C SER A 294 -24.23 15.81 -20.54
N PHE A 295 -23.29 16.34 -21.32
CA PHE A 295 -23.21 17.76 -21.61
C PHE A 295 -23.31 17.96 -23.12
N LEU A 296 -24.44 18.53 -23.57
CA LEU A 296 -24.74 18.74 -24.98
C LEU A 296 -24.06 20.01 -25.49
N VAL A 297 -23.35 19.90 -26.60
CA VAL A 297 -22.67 20.96 -27.35
C VAL A 297 -23.31 21.02 -28.72
N MET A 298 -23.93 22.16 -29.04
CA MET A 298 -24.51 22.40 -30.35
C MET A 298 -23.43 22.97 -31.28
N ILE A 299 -23.28 22.38 -32.46
CA ILE A 299 -22.53 22.99 -33.57
C ILE A 299 -23.55 23.79 -34.37
N ASN A 300 -23.46 25.11 -34.28
CA ASN A 300 -24.33 26.03 -35.03
C ASN A 300 -23.52 27.21 -35.57
N ASN A 301 -23.97 27.78 -36.68
CA ASN A 301 -23.34 28.93 -37.34
C ASN A 301 -21.83 28.74 -37.56
N LEU A 302 -21.39 27.55 -37.99
CA LEU A 302 -19.96 27.23 -38.20
C LEU A 302 -19.10 27.56 -36.96
N THR A 303 -19.59 27.25 -35.76
CA THR A 303 -18.94 27.61 -34.50
C THR A 303 -18.71 26.38 -33.63
N PHE A 304 -17.49 26.22 -33.12
CA PHE A 304 -17.14 25.23 -32.09
C PHE A 304 -17.08 25.89 -30.71
N SER A 305 -17.19 25.12 -29.63
CA SER A 305 -17.17 25.67 -28.27
C SER A 305 -16.03 25.08 -27.46
N ASN A 306 -15.29 25.92 -26.72
CA ASN A 306 -14.48 25.42 -25.61
C ASN A 306 -15.41 24.87 -24.53
N VAL A 307 -15.17 23.64 -24.12
CA VAL A 307 -16.01 22.92 -23.15
C VAL A 307 -15.19 22.74 -21.89
N THR A 308 -15.77 23.00 -20.72
CA THR A 308 -15.21 22.60 -19.42
C THR A 308 -16.19 21.68 -18.74
N VAL A 309 -15.76 20.49 -18.33
CA VAL A 309 -16.60 19.46 -17.71
C VAL A 309 -15.86 18.72 -16.59
N PRO A 310 -16.57 18.19 -15.59
CA PRO A 310 -15.99 17.24 -14.64
C PRO A 310 -15.52 15.94 -15.31
N VAL A 311 -14.51 15.30 -14.75
CA VAL A 311 -14.08 13.94 -15.13
C VAL A 311 -15.26 12.96 -15.04
N GLY A 312 -15.38 12.08 -16.03
CA GLY A 312 -16.49 11.15 -16.18
C GLY A 312 -17.69 11.68 -16.97
N THR A 313 -17.70 12.97 -17.37
CA THR A 313 -18.79 13.55 -18.17
C THR A 313 -18.75 13.04 -19.62
N ALA A 314 -19.93 12.73 -20.18
CA ALA A 314 -20.11 12.46 -21.60
C ALA A 314 -20.40 13.76 -22.35
N VAL A 315 -19.45 14.23 -23.16
CA VAL A 315 -19.71 15.38 -24.05
C VAL A 315 -20.39 14.87 -25.30
N VAL A 316 -21.56 15.44 -25.61
CA VAL A 316 -22.37 15.09 -26.78
C VAL A 316 -22.35 16.27 -27.73
N TRP A 317 -21.79 16.11 -28.92
CA TRP A 317 -21.89 17.11 -29.97
C TRP A 317 -23.06 16.80 -30.87
N MET A 318 -23.88 17.80 -31.19
CA MET A 318 -24.94 17.71 -32.20
C MET A 318 -24.65 18.67 -33.33
N ASN A 319 -24.67 18.19 -34.57
CA ASN A 319 -24.65 19.07 -35.72
C ASN A 319 -26.02 19.71 -35.91
N HIS A 320 -26.13 21.03 -35.71
CA HIS A 320 -27.36 21.78 -35.97
C HIS A 320 -27.25 22.66 -37.24
N ASP A 321 -26.08 22.69 -37.88
CA ASP A 321 -25.89 23.32 -39.18
C ASP A 321 -26.43 22.42 -40.31
N SER A 322 -26.73 23.03 -41.46
CA SER A 322 -27.09 22.31 -42.69
C SER A 322 -25.90 21.69 -43.41
N VAL A 323 -24.67 22.07 -43.04
CA VAL A 323 -23.43 21.55 -43.61
C VAL A 323 -22.85 20.43 -42.74
N PRO A 324 -22.15 19.44 -43.34
CA PRO A 324 -21.55 18.34 -42.58
C PRO A 324 -20.36 18.81 -41.74
N HIS A 325 -20.19 18.22 -40.55
CA HIS A 325 -19.08 18.50 -39.65
C HIS A 325 -18.40 17.22 -39.16
N THR A 326 -17.25 17.36 -38.52
CA THR A 326 -16.60 16.28 -37.75
C THR A 326 -16.13 16.84 -36.42
N VAL A 327 -16.10 16.00 -35.38
CA VAL A 327 -15.48 16.28 -34.09
C VAL A 327 -14.28 15.35 -33.98
N THR A 328 -13.10 15.91 -34.26
CA THR A 328 -11.88 15.12 -34.45
C THR A 328 -10.77 15.66 -33.56
N SER A 329 -10.04 14.80 -32.86
CA SER A 329 -8.89 15.21 -32.06
C SER A 329 -7.77 15.75 -32.94
N GLY A 330 -7.19 16.85 -32.50
CA GLY A 330 -6.16 17.55 -33.25
C GLY A 330 -6.53 19.00 -33.49
N LYS A 331 -5.98 19.56 -34.56
CA LYS A 331 -5.99 21.01 -34.82
C LYS A 331 -5.89 21.28 -36.31
N ASP A 332 -6.39 22.44 -36.73
CA ASP A 332 -6.25 22.98 -38.08
C ASP A 332 -6.75 21.98 -39.16
N GLY A 333 -7.88 21.32 -38.88
CA GLY A 333 -8.50 20.30 -39.74
C GLY A 333 -7.77 18.96 -39.81
N LYS A 334 -6.71 18.76 -39.02
CA LYS A 334 -5.90 17.53 -39.03
C LYS A 334 -6.18 16.67 -37.81
N PHE A 335 -6.40 15.38 -38.07
CA PHE A 335 -6.44 14.36 -37.03
C PHE A 335 -5.03 14.12 -36.47
N ASP A 336 -4.91 14.08 -35.15
CA ASP A 336 -3.63 13.83 -34.47
C ASP A 336 -3.17 12.35 -34.49
N GLY A 337 -3.99 11.45 -35.03
CA GLY A 337 -3.66 10.02 -35.17
C GLY A 337 -3.76 9.21 -33.88
N THR A 338 -4.06 9.85 -32.75
CA THR A 338 -3.95 9.22 -31.41
C THR A 338 -5.18 9.42 -30.52
N GLY A 339 -6.08 10.34 -30.89
CA GLY A 339 -7.31 10.60 -30.14
C GLY A 339 -8.58 10.00 -30.76
N TRP A 340 -9.56 10.83 -31.07
CA TRP A 340 -10.91 10.41 -31.49
C TRP A 340 -11.32 11.07 -32.81
N ASN A 341 -12.25 10.44 -33.52
CA ASN A 341 -12.85 11.01 -34.70
C ASN A 341 -14.31 10.57 -34.77
N SER A 342 -15.24 11.52 -34.85
CA SER A 342 -16.67 11.22 -34.99
C SER A 342 -17.04 10.60 -36.34
N GLY A 343 -16.18 10.74 -37.35
CA GLY A 343 -16.61 10.65 -38.74
C GLY A 343 -17.48 11.85 -39.12
N GLN A 344 -18.09 11.80 -40.31
CA GLN A 344 -19.01 12.83 -40.77
C GLN A 344 -20.29 12.82 -39.93
N LEU A 345 -20.69 14.01 -39.48
CA LEU A 345 -21.95 14.28 -38.80
C LEU A 345 -22.80 15.16 -39.72
N ASP A 346 -23.87 14.60 -40.26
CA ASP A 346 -24.88 15.35 -41.00
C ASP A 346 -25.83 16.11 -40.04
N GLN A 347 -26.68 16.99 -40.58
CA GLN A 347 -27.61 17.78 -39.77
C GLN A 347 -28.48 16.88 -38.87
N GLY A 348 -28.55 17.23 -37.59
CA GLY A 348 -29.27 16.52 -36.53
C GLY A 348 -28.52 15.31 -35.94
N GLN A 349 -27.40 14.88 -36.52
CA GLN A 349 -26.63 13.76 -35.99
C GLN A 349 -25.79 14.17 -34.78
N THR A 350 -25.54 13.18 -33.92
CA THR A 350 -24.80 13.37 -32.67
C THR A 350 -23.60 12.44 -32.56
N TYR A 351 -22.55 12.93 -31.93
CA TYR A 351 -21.41 12.14 -31.48
C TYR A 351 -21.22 12.30 -29.97
N SER A 352 -20.96 11.21 -29.25
CA SER A 352 -20.77 11.24 -27.80
C SER A 352 -19.40 10.67 -27.43
N ARG A 353 -18.72 11.33 -26.49
CA ARG A 353 -17.48 10.83 -25.90
C ARG A 353 -17.41 11.13 -24.40
N THR A 354 -17.16 10.08 -23.64
CA THR A 354 -16.89 10.19 -22.19
C THR A 354 -15.40 10.43 -21.96
N PHE A 355 -15.09 11.46 -21.18
CA PHE A 355 -13.71 11.78 -20.81
C PHE A 355 -13.42 11.29 -19.40
N THR A 356 -12.53 10.29 -19.27
CA THR A 356 -12.21 9.64 -17.99
C THR A 356 -10.88 10.09 -17.37
N GLN A 357 -10.18 11.02 -18.02
CA GLN A 357 -8.91 11.58 -17.56
C GLN A 357 -9.02 13.10 -17.56
N THR A 358 -8.53 13.74 -16.48
CA THR A 358 -8.39 15.20 -16.42
C THR A 358 -7.36 15.68 -17.44
N GLY A 359 -7.56 16.88 -17.98
CA GLY A 359 -6.65 17.47 -18.96
C GLY A 359 -7.35 18.33 -20.00
N ALA A 360 -6.57 18.90 -20.92
CA ALA A 360 -7.06 19.67 -22.05
C ALA A 360 -6.91 18.86 -23.34
N PHE A 361 -8.02 18.68 -24.04
CA PHE A 361 -8.12 17.87 -25.25
C PHE A 361 -8.55 18.74 -26.42
N ALA A 362 -7.61 19.07 -27.31
CA ALA A 362 -7.89 19.85 -28.50
C ALA A 362 -8.69 19.05 -29.54
N TYR A 363 -9.61 19.73 -30.23
CA TYR A 363 -10.38 19.14 -31.31
C TYR A 363 -10.70 20.14 -32.41
N THR A 364 -10.91 19.61 -33.61
CA THR A 364 -11.09 20.35 -34.86
C THR A 364 -12.13 19.68 -35.76
N CYS A 365 -12.60 20.42 -36.76
CA CYS A 365 -13.39 19.88 -37.87
C CYS A 365 -12.50 19.62 -39.09
N GLN A 366 -12.52 18.40 -39.62
CA GLN A 366 -11.75 18.05 -40.82
C GLN A 366 -12.34 18.67 -42.11
N VAL A 367 -13.64 18.99 -42.11
CA VAL A 367 -14.32 19.67 -43.23
C VAL A 367 -14.04 21.17 -43.21
N HIS A 368 -13.95 21.76 -42.02
CA HIS A 368 -13.77 23.20 -41.79
C HIS A 368 -12.52 23.45 -40.92
N PRO A 369 -11.31 23.52 -41.51
CA PRO A 369 -10.05 23.55 -40.76
C PRO A 369 -9.87 24.72 -39.78
N THR A 370 -10.63 25.80 -39.96
CA THR A 370 -10.61 26.95 -39.05
C THR A 370 -11.36 26.69 -37.74
N LEU A 371 -12.20 25.66 -37.67
CA LEU A 371 -12.93 25.30 -36.45
C LEU A 371 -12.02 24.52 -35.51
N ASN A 372 -11.64 25.17 -34.41
CA ASN A 372 -10.75 24.64 -33.39
C ASN A 372 -11.29 24.99 -32.01
N ALA A 373 -11.31 24.02 -31.11
CA ALA A 373 -11.73 24.22 -29.73
C ALA A 373 -11.07 23.18 -28.81
N THR A 374 -11.30 23.33 -27.50
CA THR A 374 -10.71 22.47 -26.47
C THR A 374 -11.79 21.96 -25.52
N VAL A 375 -11.71 20.68 -25.16
CA VAL A 375 -12.41 20.12 -24.00
C VAL A 375 -11.45 20.11 -22.82
N THR A 376 -11.77 20.84 -21.77
CA THR A 376 -11.04 20.87 -20.49
C THR A 376 -11.78 20.01 -19.48
N VAL A 377 -11.09 19.02 -18.93
CA VAL A 377 -11.65 18.07 -17.96
C VAL A 377 -11.01 18.31 -16.61
N ALA A 378 -11.83 18.67 -15.62
CA ALA A 378 -11.41 18.98 -14.25
C ALA A 378 -11.93 17.94 -13.25
N GLU A 379 -11.33 17.87 -12.06
CA GLU A 379 -11.76 16.94 -10.99
C GLU A 379 -13.20 17.23 -10.50
N SER A 380 -13.62 18.50 -10.50
CA SER A 380 -14.98 18.93 -10.15
C SER A 380 -15.25 20.35 -10.66
N GLY A 381 -16.53 20.74 -10.74
CA GLY A 381 -16.95 22.08 -11.14
C GLY A 381 -18.22 22.08 -12.00
N PRO A 382 -18.83 23.25 -12.25
CA PRO A 382 -19.94 23.36 -13.18
C PRO A 382 -19.47 23.08 -14.62
N ALA A 383 -20.30 22.37 -15.40
CA ALA A 383 -20.06 22.21 -16.82
C ALA A 383 -20.41 23.51 -17.57
N SER A 384 -19.59 23.91 -18.54
CA SER A 384 -19.80 25.13 -19.32
C SER A 384 -19.27 25.01 -20.74
N ALA A 385 -19.91 25.70 -21.69
CA ALA A 385 -19.46 25.86 -23.06
C ALA A 385 -19.28 27.35 -23.39
N THR A 386 -18.20 27.70 -24.10
CA THR A 386 -17.97 29.05 -24.63
C THR A 386 -17.66 28.96 -26.11
N ALA A 387 -18.47 29.60 -26.95
CA ALA A 387 -18.29 29.62 -28.39
C ALA A 387 -16.92 30.22 -28.79
N VAL A 388 -16.32 29.64 -29.83
CA VAL A 388 -15.08 30.08 -30.48
C VAL A 388 -15.44 30.42 -31.91
N GLU A 389 -15.44 31.72 -32.22
CA GLU A 389 -15.68 32.17 -33.59
C GLU A 389 -14.57 31.66 -34.52
N PRO A 390 -14.90 31.29 -35.78
CA PRO A 390 -13.89 30.93 -36.76
C PRO A 390 -12.94 32.09 -36.97
N SER A 391 -11.63 31.84 -36.91
CA SER A 391 -10.64 32.83 -37.31
C SER A 391 -10.88 33.21 -38.77
N SER A 392 -11.23 34.47 -39.07
CA SER A 392 -11.35 34.94 -40.45
C SER A 392 -10.06 34.66 -41.21
N PRO A 393 -10.11 34.01 -42.39
CA PRO A 393 -9.00 34.09 -43.32
C PRO A 393 -8.89 35.55 -43.73
N GLY A 394 -7.80 36.21 -43.38
CA GLY A 394 -7.47 37.52 -43.92
C GLY A 394 -7.27 37.38 -45.42
N TYR A 395 -8.34 37.58 -46.21
CA TYR A 395 -8.21 37.83 -47.63
C TYR A 395 -7.74 39.27 -47.79
N GLY A 396 -6.42 39.44 -47.92
CA GLY A 396 -5.85 40.66 -48.48
C GLY A 396 -6.35 40.81 -49.92
N TYR A 397 -7.14 41.86 -50.15
CA TYR A 397 -7.45 42.37 -51.49
C TYR A 397 -6.27 43.17 -52.04
#